data_AF-A0A850NJV9-F1
#
_entry.id   AF-A0A850NJV9-F1
#
_cell.length_a   1.000
_cell.length_b   1.000
_cell.length_c   1.000
_cell.angle_alpha   90.00
_cell.angle_beta   90.00
_cell.angle_gamma   90.00
#
_symmetry.space_group_name_H-M   'P 1'
#
loop_
_entity.id
_entity.type
_entity.pdbx_description
1 polymer ?
#
loop_
_entity_poly.entity_id
_entity_poly.type
_entity_poly.pdbx_seq_one_letter_code
_entity_poly.pdbx_strand_id
1 'polypeptide(L)'
;MENINKEKYNRAKKRVDELKGFYIHLAIYMVINAFILVNLYIRSDDFWRWEHFFTLIAWGVGVLFHASKTFGFNPLLGKDWEERQIQKYMDEDKEEMNKYK
;
A
#
# COMPACT_ATOMS: atom_id res chain seq x y z
N MET A 1 8.75 21.10 -25.38
CA MET A 1 9.72 20.38 -24.52
C MET A 1 9.60 20.75 -23.05
N GLU A 2 9.39 22.03 -22.71
CA GLU A 2 9.28 22.51 -21.33
C GLU A 2 8.12 21.86 -20.53
N ASN A 3 6.95 21.68 -21.14
CA ASN A 3 5.80 21.00 -20.51
C ASN A 3 6.09 19.53 -20.16
N ILE A 4 6.82 18.80 -21.02
CA ILE A 4 7.18 17.39 -20.79
C ILE A 4 8.12 17.26 -19.59
N ASN A 5 9.07 18.20 -19.42
CA ASN A 5 9.97 18.23 -18.26
C ASN A 5 9.21 18.54 -16.97
N LYS A 6 8.24 19.47 -17.01
CA LYS A 6 7.39 19.80 -15.86
C LYS A 6 6.50 18.63 -15.43
N GLU A 7 5.91 17.90 -16.38
CA GLU A 7 5.10 16.72 -16.10
C GLU A 7 5.91 15.57 -15.49
N LYS A 8 7.10 15.29 -16.04
CA LYS A 8 8.03 14.29 -15.48
C LYS A 8 8.44 14.65 -14.06
N TYR A 9 8.80 15.91 -13.83
CA TYR A 9 9.14 16.41 -12.49
C TYR A 9 7.99 16.26 -11.51
N ASN A 10 6.77 16.68 -11.88
CA ASN A 10 5.60 16.58 -11.02
C ASN A 10 5.26 15.12 -10.66
N ARG A 11 5.41 14.20 -11.61
CA ARG A 11 5.21 12.76 -11.38
C ARG A 11 6.25 12.22 -10.39
N ALA A 12 7.53 12.57 -10.57
CA ALA A 12 8.59 12.18 -9.66
C ALA A 12 8.39 12.77 -8.25
N LYS A 13 7.99 14.04 -8.16
CA LYS A 13 7.69 14.70 -6.89
C LYS A 13 6.54 14.02 -6.15
N LYS A 14 5.42 13.76 -6.84
CA LYS A 14 4.27 13.04 -6.27
C LYS A 14 4.70 11.66 -5.74
N ARG A 15 5.55 10.95 -6.48
CA ARG A 15 6.09 9.66 -6.07
C ARG A 15 6.89 9.74 -4.76
N VAL A 16 7.73 10.76 -4.63
CA VAL A 16 8.51 11.01 -3.40
C VAL A 16 7.59 11.37 -2.23
N ASP A 17 6.57 12.18 -2.46
CA ASP A 17 5.62 12.58 -1.42
C ASP A 17 4.80 11.39 -0.90
N GLU A 18 4.37 10.47 -1.79
CA GLU A 18 3.73 9.20 -1.41
C GLU A 18 4.65 8.32 -0.55
N LEU A 19 5.92 8.18 -0.94
CA LEU A 19 6.92 7.42 -0.17
C LEU A 19 7.15 8.03 1.21
N LYS A 20 7.32 9.36 1.29
CA LYS A 20 7.49 10.06 2.56
C LYS A 20 6.27 9.87 3.47
N GLY A 21 5.06 10.03 2.92
CA GLY A 21 3.82 9.82 3.66
C GLY A 21 3.73 8.42 4.25
N PHE A 22 4.10 7.40 3.48
CA PHE A 22 4.15 6.02 3.95
C PHE A 22 5.17 5.82 5.08
N TYR A 23 6.41 6.28 4.91
CA TYR A 23 7.45 6.10 5.93
C TYR A 23 7.13 6.84 7.23
N ILE A 24 6.53 8.02 7.16
CA ILE A 24 6.06 8.74 8.35
C ILE A 24 4.96 7.95 9.06
N HIS A 25 3.96 7.44 8.33
CA HIS A 25 2.89 6.63 8.90
C HIS A 25 3.43 5.36 9.56
N LEU A 26 4.35 4.65 8.88
CA LEU A 26 5.01 3.46 9.41
C LEU A 26 5.85 3.77 10.65
N ALA A 27 6.62 4.86 10.66
CA ALA A 27 7.43 5.25 11.81
C ALA A 27 6.56 5.55 13.04
N ILE A 28 5.47 6.31 12.85
CA ILE A 28 4.50 6.61 13.91
C ILE A 28 3.87 5.31 14.44
N TYR A 29 3.44 4.42 13.54
CA TYR A 29 2.90 3.11 13.91
C TYR A 29 3.87 2.31 14.78
N MET A 30 5.14 2.20 14.36
CA MET A 30 6.16 1.45 15.09
C MET A 30 6.44 2.06 16.46
N VAL A 31 6.65 3.37 16.54
CA VAL A 31 6.98 4.06 17.80
C VAL A 31 5.84 3.96 18.80
N ILE A 32 4.61 4.24 18.38
CA ILE A 32 3.44 4.22 19.29
C ILE A 32 3.15 2.79 19.74
N ASN A 33 3.15 1.80 18.84
CA ASN A 33 2.88 0.42 19.23
C ASN A 33 4.00 -0.17 20.11
N ALA A 34 5.26 0.14 19.82
CA ALA A 34 6.37 -0.26 20.70
C ALA A 34 6.20 0.34 22.10
N PHE A 35 5.85 1.63 22.20
CA PHE A 35 5.59 2.27 23.48
C PHE A 35 4.45 1.60 24.26
N ILE A 36 3.33 1.29 23.58
CA ILE A 36 2.18 0.60 24.19
C ILE A 36 2.58 -0.80 24.68
N LEU A 37 3.25 -1.60 23.83
CA LEU A 37 3.64 -2.97 24.16
C LEU A 37 4.66 -3.01 25.32
N VAL A 38 5.65 -2.12 25.32
CA VAL A 38 6.62 -2.02 26.42
C VAL A 38 5.92 -1.64 27.72
N ASN A 39 5.01 -0.66 27.69
CA ASN A 39 4.28 -0.24 28.88
C ASN A 39 3.41 -1.38 29.44
N LEU A 40 2.74 -2.11 28.55
CA LEU A 40 1.92 -3.25 28.91
C LEU A 40 2.76 -4.40 29.48
N TYR A 41 3.90 -4.71 28.85
CA TYR A 41 4.81 -5.77 29.33
C TYR A 41 5.32 -5.50 30.74
N ILE A 42 5.57 -4.23 31.08
CA ILE A 42 6.05 -3.85 32.42
C ILE A 42 4.93 -3.88 33.46
N ARG A 43 3.67 -3.61 33.07
CA ARG A 43 2.56 -3.37 34.01
C ARG A 43 1.56 -4.51 34.12
N SER A 44 1.55 -5.45 33.18
CA SER A 44 0.58 -6.55 33.11
C SER A 44 1.25 -7.87 33.48
N ASP A 45 0.65 -8.59 34.42
CA ASP A 45 1.04 -9.98 34.71
C ASP A 45 0.60 -10.95 33.59
N ASP A 46 -0.31 -10.51 32.71
CA ASP A 46 -0.84 -11.31 31.60
C ASP A 46 -0.69 -10.55 30.27
N PHE A 47 0.55 -10.44 29.79
CA PHE A 47 0.89 -9.74 28.55
C PHE A 47 0.29 -10.40 27.30
N TRP A 48 0.08 -11.72 27.33
CA TRP A 48 -0.24 -12.51 26.13
C TRP A 48 -1.73 -12.53 25.78
N ARG A 49 -2.56 -11.76 26.48
CA ARG A 49 -3.97 -11.70 26.15
C ARG A 49 -4.20 -11.04 24.79
N TRP A 50 -5.10 -11.62 24.01
CA TRP A 50 -5.43 -11.16 22.67
C TRP A 50 -5.85 -9.68 22.61
N GLU A 51 -6.56 -9.16 23.62
CA GLU A 51 -7.09 -7.79 23.58
C GLU A 51 -5.98 -6.74 23.51
N HIS A 52 -4.78 -7.09 24.00
CA HIS A 52 -3.60 -6.23 23.97
C HIS A 52 -3.04 -5.98 22.57
N PHE A 53 -3.30 -6.89 21.63
CA PHE A 53 -2.79 -6.80 20.26
C PHE A 53 -3.80 -6.20 19.28
N PHE A 54 -5.05 -5.96 19.72
CA PHE A 54 -6.11 -5.46 18.84
C PHE A 54 -5.73 -4.13 18.16
N THR A 55 -5.22 -3.16 18.92
CA THR A 55 -4.78 -1.87 18.38
C THR A 55 -3.68 -2.02 17.33
N LEU A 56 -2.70 -2.89 17.60
CA LEU A 56 -1.59 -3.17 16.71
C LEU A 56 -2.07 -3.77 15.38
N ILE A 57 -3.00 -4.72 15.44
CA ILE A 57 -3.56 -5.38 14.27
C ILE A 57 -4.43 -4.41 13.46
N ALA A 58 -5.35 -3.70 14.11
CA ALA A 58 -6.27 -2.77 13.45
C ALA A 58 -5.52 -1.66 12.70
N TRP A 59 -4.50 -1.06 13.32
CA TRP A 59 -3.66 -0.05 12.66
C TRP A 59 -2.72 -0.67 11.62
N GLY A 60 -2.25 -1.90 11.86
CA GLY A 60 -1.40 -2.64 10.93
C GLY A 60 -2.06 -2.84 9.57
N VAL A 61 -3.37 -3.12 9.55
CA VAL A 61 -4.16 -3.18 8.32
C VAL A 61 -4.13 -1.85 7.56
N GLY A 62 -4.28 -0.73 8.26
CA GLY A 62 -4.18 0.61 7.65
C GLY A 62 -2.79 0.89 7.05
N VAL A 63 -1.72 0.48 7.73
CA VAL A 63 -0.34 0.57 7.21
C VAL A 63 -0.16 -0.30 5.97
N LEU A 64 -0.72 -1.51 5.95
CA LEU A 64 -0.67 -2.41 4.78
C LEU A 64 -1.39 -1.82 3.57
N PHE A 65 -2.56 -1.21 3.74
CA PHE A 65 -3.25 -0.52 2.64
C PHE A 65 -2.48 0.70 2.14
N HIS A 66 -1.85 1.47 3.04
CA HIS A 66 -0.98 2.58 2.63
C HIS A 66 0.24 2.05 1.86
N ALA A 67 0.87 0.96 2.33
CA ALA A 67 1.97 0.31 1.62
C ALA A 67 1.55 -0.14 0.22
N SER A 68 0.42 -0.82 0.10
CA SER A 68 -0.15 -1.25 -1.18
C SER A 68 -0.27 -0.09 -2.17
N LYS A 69 -0.95 0.98 -1.75
CA LYS A 69 -1.12 2.19 -2.56
C LYS A 69 0.23 2.82 -2.92
N THR A 70 1.14 2.90 -1.95
CA THR A 70 2.44 3.55 -2.15
C THR A 70 3.41 2.71 -2.96
N PHE A 71 3.33 1.38 -2.98
CA PHE A 71 4.27 0.57 -3.77
C PHE A 71 3.64 0.00 -5.03
N GLY A 72 2.34 0.21 -5.25
CA GLY A 72 1.66 -0.26 -6.44
C GLY A 72 1.56 -1.79 -6.49
N PHE A 73 1.60 -2.46 -5.34
CA PHE A 73 1.23 -3.87 -5.26
C PHE A 73 -0.17 -3.96 -4.67
N ASN A 74 -1.03 -4.79 -5.25
CA ASN A 74 -2.33 -5.07 -4.67
C ASN A 74 -2.17 -6.28 -3.70
N PRO A 75 -2.37 -6.10 -2.38
CA PRO A 75 -2.18 -7.15 -1.38
C PRO A 75 -3.23 -8.26 -1.51
N LEU A 76 -4.31 -8.01 -2.26
CA LEU A 76 -5.37 -8.97 -2.52
C LEU A 76 -5.20 -9.67 -3.87
N LEU A 77 -4.66 -8.97 -4.88
CA LEU A 77 -4.53 -9.47 -6.25
C LEU A 77 -3.09 -9.27 -6.74
N GLY A 78 -2.35 -10.35 -6.97
CA GLY A 78 -0.95 -10.26 -7.43
C GLY A 78 -0.80 -9.67 -8.83
N LYS A 79 0.42 -9.26 -9.20
CA LYS A 79 0.77 -8.78 -10.55
C LYS A 79 0.30 -9.72 -11.65
N ASP A 80 0.40 -11.03 -11.45
CA ASP A 80 -0.04 -12.02 -12.42
C ASP A 80 -1.53 -11.93 -12.73
N TRP A 81 -2.37 -11.57 -11.74
CA TRP A 81 -3.80 -11.35 -11.98
C TRP A 81 -4.03 -10.10 -12.81
N GLU A 82 -3.34 -9.01 -12.49
CA GLU A 82 -3.44 -7.74 -13.21
C GLU A 82 -3.02 -7.91 -14.68
N GLU A 83 -1.89 -8.58 -14.92
CA GLU A 83 -1.38 -8.84 -16.27
C GLU A 83 -2.32 -9.73 -17.09
N ARG A 84 -2.93 -10.75 -16.45
CA ARG A 84 -3.98 -11.56 -17.09
C ARG A 84 -5.21 -10.73 -17.48
N GLN A 85 -5.64 -9.79 -16.65
CA GLN A 85 -6.78 -8.94 -16.99
C GLN A 85 -6.45 -7.96 -18.11
N ILE A 86 -5.26 -7.34 -18.08
CA ILE A 86 -4.80 -6.47 -19.17
C ILE A 86 -4.77 -7.25 -20.48
N GLN A 87 -4.18 -8.45 -20.49
CA GLN A 87 -4.11 -9.28 -21.69
C GLN A 87 -5.52 -9.65 -22.19
N LYS A 88 -6.42 -10.04 -21.28
CA LYS A 88 -7.81 -10.36 -21.61
C LYS A 88 -8.50 -9.21 -22.33
N TYR A 89 -8.45 -7.99 -21.78
CA TYR A 89 -9.08 -6.82 -22.42
C TYR A 89 -8.42 -6.44 -23.75
N MET A 90 -7.08 -6.56 -23.85
CA MET A 90 -6.38 -6.32 -25.11
C MET A 90 -6.77 -7.32 -26.21
N ASP A 91 -7.08 -8.56 -25.85
CA ASP A 91 -7.51 -9.59 -26.80
C ASP A 91 -8.99 -9.40 -27.17
N GLU A 92 -9.86 -9.04 -26.22
CA GLU A 92 -11.25 -8.64 -26.48
C GLU A 92 -11.33 -7.46 -27.48
N ASP A 93 -10.51 -6.41 -27.28
CA ASP A 93 -10.44 -5.25 -28.19
C ASP A 93 -9.98 -5.65 -29.61
N LYS A 94 -9.00 -6.57 -29.73
CA LYS A 94 -8.55 -7.07 -31.04
C LYS A 94 -9.66 -7.86 -31.75
N GLU A 95 -10.39 -8.70 -31.02
CA GLU A 95 -11.51 -9.45 -31.57
C GLU A 95 -12.64 -8.53 -32.04
N GLU A 96 -12.96 -7.49 -31.27
CA GLU A 96 -13.94 -6.48 -31.71
C GLU A 96 -13.48 -5.77 -32.98
N MET A 97 -12.24 -5.30 -33.06
CA MET A 97 -11.73 -4.66 -34.29
C MET A 97 -11.78 -5.59 -35.51
N ASN A 98 -11.54 -6.89 -35.34
CA ASN A 98 -11.61 -7.86 -36.43
C ASN A 98 -13.04 -8.14 -36.90
N LYS A 99 -14.06 -7.96 -36.05
CA LYS A 99 -15.48 -8.13 -36.44
C LYS A 99 -15.97 -7.03 -37.39
N TYR A 100 -15.34 -5.86 -37.38
CA TYR A 100 -15.71 -4.71 -38.21
C TYR A 100 -14.81 -4.53 -39.45
N LYS A 101 -13.95 -5.52 -39.73
CA LYS A 101 -13.00 -5.52 -40.84
C LYS A 101 -13.39 -6.54 -41.90
#